data_AF-U9TUJ5-F1
#
_entry.id   AF-U9TUJ5-F1
#
_cell.length_a   1.000
_cell.length_b   1.000
_cell.length_c   1.000
_cell.angle_alpha   90.00
_cell.angle_beta   90.00
_cell.angle_gamma   90.00
#
_symmetry.space_group_name_H-M   'P 1'
#
loop_
_entity.id
_entity.type
_entity.pdbx_description
1 polymer ?
#
loop_
_entity_poly.entity_id
_entity_poly.type
_entity_poly.pdbx_seq_one_letter_code
_entity_poly.pdbx_strand_id
1 'polypeptide(L)'
;VVLLDEVGLAETSPCNPLKVLHSLLEPSYPATVPTVSVIGISNWRLDNSKSSRALLVQRPQFDLDDLVDTAERLLNKRVMVFQRGALKPLAEAYSNYEKYGQSLPNFHGLRDYYALVKRLSLYEMTPKNIQMALARNFGGTENHVKLCKKYFGNVLKMFNNHKSWLYKQIPIEQLIASNLDDSDARHLMVIGKSDSIVNLLTYQLRMRDLDPVVILGSQFPDDRDDYYYSVLRRIMMCVEAGRPLILTDLEIIYGSLYDLWNQNHIVVGSKENVKYFTRVALGAYSNPML
;
A
#
# COMPACT_ATOMS: atom_id res chain seq x y z
N VAL A 1 -20.83 -6.41 14.98
CA VAL A 1 -20.73 -5.60 13.74
C VAL A 1 -20.06 -6.45 12.68
N VAL A 2 -20.63 -6.56 11.49
CA VAL A 2 -20.03 -7.25 10.33
C VAL A 2 -19.36 -6.20 9.46
N LEU A 3 -18.10 -6.43 9.09
CA LEU A 3 -17.35 -5.59 8.17
C LEU A 3 -17.20 -6.33 6.84
N LEU A 4 -17.70 -5.73 5.76
CA LEU A 4 -17.52 -6.23 4.40
C LEU A 4 -16.50 -5.33 3.71
N ASP A 5 -15.28 -5.83 3.55
CA ASP A 5 -14.25 -5.14 2.78
C ASP A 5 -14.42 -5.41 1.29
N GLU A 6 -14.11 -4.41 0.46
CA GLU A 6 -14.27 -4.42 -1.00
C GLU A 6 -15.64 -4.90 -1.52
N VAL A 7 -16.73 -4.53 -0.82
CA VAL A 7 -18.10 -5.00 -1.10
C VAL A 7 -18.55 -4.75 -2.55
N GLY A 8 -18.02 -3.74 -3.24
CA GLY A 8 -18.34 -3.47 -4.63
C GLY A 8 -17.81 -4.51 -5.63
N LEU A 9 -16.76 -5.26 -5.30
CA LEU A 9 -16.30 -6.37 -6.16
C LEU A 9 -17.35 -7.47 -6.26
N ALA A 10 -18.05 -7.72 -5.15
CA ALA A 10 -19.11 -8.71 -5.06
C ALA A 10 -20.32 -8.38 -5.96
N GLU A 11 -20.43 -7.14 -6.46
CA GLU A 11 -21.47 -6.74 -7.42
C GLU A 11 -21.19 -7.25 -8.83
N THR A 12 -19.92 -7.36 -9.21
CA THR A 12 -19.49 -7.89 -10.50
C THR A 12 -19.47 -9.42 -10.54
N SER A 13 -19.66 -10.07 -9.39
CA SER A 13 -19.67 -11.54 -9.29
C SER A 13 -20.89 -12.14 -9.99
N PRO A 14 -20.73 -13.19 -10.82
CA PRO A 14 -21.85 -13.89 -11.45
C PRO A 14 -22.80 -14.53 -10.42
N CYS A 15 -22.31 -14.83 -9.23
CA CYS A 15 -23.10 -15.40 -8.14
C CYS A 15 -23.98 -14.36 -7.41
N ASN A 16 -23.77 -13.07 -7.66
CA ASN A 16 -24.49 -11.94 -7.04
C ASN A 16 -24.78 -12.13 -5.53
N PRO A 17 -23.74 -12.36 -4.70
CA PRO A 17 -23.90 -12.65 -3.28
C PRO A 17 -24.59 -11.52 -2.50
N LEU A 18 -24.57 -10.29 -3.03
CA LEU A 18 -25.18 -9.12 -2.41
C LEU A 18 -26.72 -9.18 -2.37
N LYS A 19 -27.36 -10.04 -3.17
CA LYS A 19 -28.82 -10.28 -3.04
C LYS A 19 -29.19 -10.83 -1.67
N VAL A 20 -28.34 -11.67 -1.07
CA VAL A 20 -28.56 -12.24 0.27
C VAL A 20 -28.47 -11.13 1.33
N LEU A 21 -27.57 -10.16 1.12
CA LEU A 21 -27.38 -9.04 2.03
C LEU A 21 -28.68 -8.26 2.27
N HIS A 22 -29.55 -8.13 1.26
CA HIS A 22 -30.84 -7.44 1.40
C HIS A 22 -31.69 -8.04 2.51
N SER A 23 -31.82 -9.37 2.54
CA SER A 23 -32.61 -10.07 3.56
C SER A 23 -32.01 -9.96 4.97
N LEU A 24 -30.69 -9.78 5.06
CA LEU A 24 -29.96 -9.71 6.34
C LEU A 24 -29.93 -8.29 6.93
N LEU A 25 -30.06 -7.26 6.08
CA LEU A 25 -30.11 -5.86 6.49
C LEU A 25 -31.52 -5.41 6.88
N GLU A 26 -32.56 -6.14 6.46
CA GLU A 26 -33.94 -5.83 6.83
C GLU A 26 -34.27 -6.42 8.22
N PRO A 27 -34.80 -5.61 9.15
CA PRO A 27 -35.18 -6.11 10.46
C PRO A 27 -36.37 -7.07 10.33
N SER A 28 -36.29 -8.23 10.99
CA SER A 28 -37.41 -9.18 11.04
C SER A 28 -38.46 -8.70 12.03
N TYR A 29 -39.73 -8.59 11.62
CA TYR A 29 -40.83 -8.23 12.52
C TYR A 29 -40.88 -9.18 13.73
N PRO A 30 -41.01 -8.68 14.98
CA PRO A 30 -41.36 -7.32 15.39
C PRO A 30 -40.16 -6.39 15.67
N ALA A 31 -38.93 -6.81 15.36
CA ALA A 31 -37.76 -5.98 15.58
C ALA A 31 -37.78 -4.75 14.67
N THR A 32 -37.35 -3.60 15.20
CA THR A 32 -37.26 -2.33 14.47
C THR A 32 -35.84 -2.03 13.98
N VAL A 33 -34.85 -2.83 14.42
CA VAL A 33 -33.42 -2.65 14.12
C VAL A 33 -32.85 -3.99 13.66
N PRO A 34 -31.92 -3.99 12.68
CA PRO A 34 -31.25 -5.22 12.26
C PRO A 34 -30.52 -5.88 13.42
N THR A 35 -30.54 -7.21 13.45
CA THR A 35 -29.89 -8.01 14.51
C THR A 35 -28.38 -7.77 14.58
N VAL A 36 -27.77 -7.37 13.47
CA VAL A 36 -26.34 -7.13 13.36
C VAL A 36 -26.09 -5.84 12.58
N SER A 37 -25.28 -4.94 13.14
CA SER A 37 -24.82 -3.75 12.40
C SER A 37 -23.82 -4.17 11.33
N VAL A 38 -23.97 -3.65 10.11
CA VAL A 38 -23.10 -3.95 8.98
C VAL A 38 -22.42 -2.67 8.50
N ILE A 39 -21.12 -2.74 8.24
CA ILE A 39 -20.32 -1.69 7.62
C ILE A 39 -19.73 -2.27 6.35
N GLY A 40 -19.97 -1.62 5.21
CA GLY A 40 -19.37 -1.99 3.92
C GLY A 40 -18.37 -0.92 3.49
N ILE A 41 -17.16 -1.34 3.14
CA ILE A 41 -16.10 -0.49 2.57
C ILE A 41 -15.89 -0.94 1.13
N SER A 42 -15.78 0.01 0.19
CA SER A 42 -15.54 -0.30 -1.21
C SER A 42 -14.91 0.86 -1.96
N ASN A 43 -14.00 0.53 -2.87
CA ASN A 43 -13.47 1.47 -3.86
C ASN A 43 -14.42 1.65 -5.06
N TRP A 44 -15.37 0.72 -5.24
CA TRP A 44 -16.36 0.74 -6.32
C TRP A 44 -17.72 1.15 -5.78
N ARG A 45 -18.47 1.89 -6.60
CA ARG A 45 -19.86 2.23 -6.27
C ARG A 45 -20.72 0.97 -6.28
N LEU A 46 -21.54 0.83 -5.25
CA LEU A 46 -22.62 -0.15 -5.19
C LEU A 46 -23.83 0.39 -5.96
N ASP A 47 -24.69 -0.50 -6.44
CA ASP A 47 -25.97 -0.11 -7.01
C ASP A 47 -26.85 0.63 -5.99
N ASN A 48 -27.72 1.49 -6.52
CA ASN A 48 -28.64 2.30 -5.71
C ASN A 48 -29.63 1.45 -4.90
N SER A 49 -29.93 0.23 -5.35
CA SER A 49 -30.88 -0.65 -4.67
C SER A 49 -30.31 -1.19 -3.35
N LYS A 50 -28.99 -1.39 -3.27
CA LYS A 50 -28.26 -1.77 -2.07
C LYS A 50 -27.92 -0.56 -1.21
N SER A 51 -27.45 0.52 -1.83
CA SER A 51 -27.01 1.71 -1.08
C SER A 51 -28.16 2.43 -0.39
N SER A 52 -29.39 2.36 -0.91
CA SER A 52 -30.58 2.97 -0.29
C SER A 52 -30.95 2.39 1.08
N ARG A 53 -30.44 1.20 1.43
CA ARG A 53 -30.67 0.54 2.73
C ARG A 53 -29.60 0.86 3.78
N ALA A 54 -28.59 1.63 3.41
CA ALA A 54 -27.47 1.98 4.27
C ALA A 54 -27.24 3.49 4.28
N LEU A 55 -26.57 3.98 5.32
CA LEU A 55 -26.03 5.33 5.29
C LEU A 55 -24.79 5.32 4.38
N LEU A 56 -24.92 5.94 3.21
CA LEU A 56 -23.84 6.01 2.23
C LEU A 56 -22.95 7.22 2.52
N VAL A 57 -21.69 6.96 2.88
CA VAL A 57 -20.64 7.98 2.95
C VAL A 57 -19.75 7.84 1.72
N GLN A 58 -19.63 8.90 0.94
CA GLN A 58 -18.74 8.94 -0.22
C GLN A 58 -17.64 9.97 0.00
N ARG A 59 -16.41 9.59 -0.33
CA ARG A 59 -15.30 10.53 -0.40
C ARG A 59 -15.30 11.19 -1.78
N PRO A 60 -15.27 12.53 -1.87
CA PRO A 60 -15.12 13.20 -3.16
C PRO A 60 -13.77 12.86 -3.80
N GLN A 61 -13.65 13.18 -5.08
CA GLN A 61 -12.37 13.07 -5.77
C GLN A 61 -11.35 13.97 -5.06
N PHE A 62 -10.20 13.38 -4.74
CA PHE A 62 -9.13 14.08 -4.04
C PHE A 62 -8.55 15.17 -4.95
N ASP A 63 -8.63 16.42 -4.51
CA ASP A 63 -8.22 17.57 -5.33
C ASP A 63 -6.78 18.02 -5.03
N LEU A 64 -6.38 19.13 -5.66
CA LEU A 64 -5.02 19.65 -5.48
C LEU A 64 -4.81 20.21 -4.06
N ASP A 65 -5.82 20.86 -3.49
CA ASP A 65 -5.72 21.50 -2.18
C ASP A 65 -5.65 20.43 -1.08
N ASP A 66 -6.42 19.34 -1.24
CA ASP A 66 -6.36 18.14 -0.42
C ASP A 66 -4.96 17.49 -0.42
N LEU A 67 -4.31 17.39 -1.59
CA LEU A 67 -2.95 16.85 -1.74
C LEU A 67 -1.91 17.72 -1.03
N VAL A 68 -2.09 19.04 -1.07
CA VAL A 68 -1.20 20.01 -0.39
C VAL A 68 -1.41 19.94 1.12
N ASP A 69 -2.65 19.99 1.60
CA ASP A 69 -2.97 19.89 3.05
C ASP A 69 -2.45 18.57 3.64
N THR A 70 -2.66 17.46 2.93
CA THR A 70 -2.14 16.17 3.38
C THR A 70 -0.61 16.15 3.42
N ALA A 71 0.04 16.73 2.42
CA ALA A 71 1.50 16.83 2.41
C ALA A 71 2.01 17.69 3.57
N GLU A 72 1.37 18.84 3.84
CA GLU A 72 1.70 19.71 4.97
C GLU A 72 1.59 18.98 6.32
N ARG A 73 0.57 18.14 6.50
CA ARG A 73 0.37 17.36 7.73
C ARG A 73 1.38 16.23 7.89
N LEU A 74 1.79 15.61 6.79
CA LEU A 74 2.80 14.53 6.79
C LEU A 74 4.22 15.04 7.02
N LEU A 75 4.51 16.29 6.66
CA LEU A 75 5.80 16.92 6.92
C LEU A 75 5.87 17.36 8.39
N ASN A 76 6.68 16.65 9.18
CA ASN A 76 6.93 16.98 10.58
C ASN A 76 7.25 18.47 10.79
N LYS A 77 6.74 19.07 11.88
CA LYS A 77 6.89 20.51 12.20
C LYS A 77 8.31 21.06 12.12
N ARG A 78 9.34 20.22 12.28
CA ARG A 78 10.78 20.59 12.21
C ARG A 78 11.21 21.05 10.82
N VAL A 79 10.51 20.66 9.76
CA VAL A 79 10.92 20.88 8.36
C VAL A 79 10.12 22.02 7.68
N MET A 80 9.16 22.62 8.39
CA MET A 80 8.08 23.41 7.78
C MET A 80 8.43 24.79 7.22
N VAL A 81 9.49 25.47 7.69
CA VAL A 81 9.67 26.89 7.36
C VAL A 81 10.19 27.11 5.93
N PHE A 82 11.05 26.23 5.43
CA PHE A 82 11.67 26.39 4.09
C PHE A 82 10.93 25.65 2.97
N GLN A 83 9.96 24.78 3.28
CA GLN A 83 9.49 23.76 2.34
C GLN A 83 8.03 23.89 1.88
N ARG A 84 7.20 24.73 2.52
CA ARG A 84 5.78 24.92 2.11
C ARG A 84 5.63 25.33 0.65
N GLY A 85 6.48 26.24 0.17
CA GLY A 85 6.45 26.71 -1.23
C GLY A 85 6.67 25.60 -2.26
N ALA A 86 7.23 24.46 -1.84
CA ALA A 86 7.54 23.35 -2.73
C ALA A 86 6.48 22.24 -2.77
N LEU A 87 5.52 22.25 -1.86
CA LEU A 87 4.49 21.20 -1.78
C LEU A 87 3.46 21.33 -2.89
N LYS A 88 3.08 22.56 -3.24
CA LYS A 88 2.16 22.82 -4.34
C LYS A 88 2.72 22.33 -5.69
N PRO A 89 3.97 22.68 -6.10
CA PRO A 89 4.58 22.11 -7.30
C PRO A 89 4.66 20.58 -7.28
N LEU A 90 4.88 19.96 -6.11
CA LEU A 90 4.91 18.51 -5.97
C LEU A 90 3.54 17.87 -6.17
N ALA A 91 2.50 18.44 -5.56
CA ALA A 91 1.12 18.00 -5.69
C ALA A 91 0.61 18.18 -7.14
N GLU A 92 0.94 19.30 -7.79
CA GLU A 92 0.64 19.53 -9.20
C GLU A 92 1.32 18.51 -10.11
N ALA A 93 2.60 18.20 -9.85
CA ALA A 93 3.34 17.18 -10.59
C ALA A 93 2.70 15.79 -10.45
N TYR A 94 2.30 15.40 -9.22
CA TYR A 94 1.58 14.15 -8.98
C TYR A 94 0.21 14.14 -9.67
N SER A 95 -0.62 15.18 -9.53
CA SER A 95 -1.96 15.23 -10.14
C SER A 95 -1.89 15.15 -11.67
N ASN A 96 -0.91 15.83 -12.28
CA ASN A 96 -0.67 15.74 -13.73
C ASN A 96 -0.19 14.34 -14.14
N TYR A 97 0.65 13.71 -13.32
CA TYR A 97 1.10 12.34 -13.55
C TYR A 97 -0.04 11.32 -13.45
N GLU A 98 -0.87 11.42 -12.41
CA GLU A 98 -2.01 10.55 -12.18
C GLU A 98 -3.01 10.60 -13.33
N LYS A 99 -3.30 11.80 -13.85
CA LYS A 99 -4.26 12.02 -14.95
C LYS A 99 -3.75 11.59 -16.33
N TYR A 100 -2.46 11.79 -16.63
CA TYR A 100 -1.95 11.71 -18.00
C TYR A 100 -0.71 10.83 -18.19
N GLY A 101 -0.12 10.32 -17.11
CA GLY A 101 1.20 9.70 -17.12
C GLY A 101 1.24 8.21 -16.84
N GLN A 102 0.15 7.63 -16.36
CA GLN A 102 0.07 6.21 -16.09
C GLN A 102 -0.17 5.42 -17.37
N SER A 103 0.73 4.46 -17.66
CA SER A 103 0.58 3.55 -18.79
C SER A 103 -0.40 2.43 -18.49
N LEU A 104 -0.36 1.91 -17.27
CA LEU A 104 -1.34 1.01 -16.70
C LEU A 104 -2.26 1.83 -15.78
N PRO A 105 -3.59 1.74 -15.94
CA PRO A 105 -4.51 2.47 -15.09
C PRO A 105 -4.34 2.05 -13.63
N ASN A 106 -4.33 3.03 -12.72
CA ASN A 106 -4.24 2.83 -11.27
C ASN A 106 -2.98 2.08 -10.79
N PHE A 107 -1.85 2.21 -11.50
CA PHE A 107 -0.59 1.57 -11.10
C PHE A 107 0.06 2.28 -9.90
N HIS A 108 0.13 3.61 -9.93
CA HIS A 108 0.51 4.43 -8.79
C HIS A 108 -0.70 5.19 -8.29
N GLY A 109 -0.83 5.35 -6.98
CA GLY A 109 -1.95 6.06 -6.35
C GLY A 109 -1.51 6.93 -5.18
N LEU A 110 -2.49 7.33 -4.37
CA LEU A 110 -2.29 8.25 -3.25
C LEU A 110 -1.28 7.74 -2.22
N ARG A 111 -1.18 6.42 -2.03
CA ARG A 111 -0.20 5.84 -1.10
C ARG A 111 1.25 6.04 -1.57
N ASP A 112 1.49 6.05 -2.88
CA ASP A 112 2.81 6.36 -3.44
C ASP A 112 3.17 7.82 -3.21
N TYR A 113 2.19 8.71 -3.37
CA TYR A 113 2.34 10.13 -3.03
C TYR A 113 2.61 10.33 -1.52
N TYR A 114 1.86 9.67 -0.63
CA TYR A 114 2.08 9.78 0.81
C TYR A 114 3.46 9.25 1.22
N ALA A 115 3.88 8.12 0.65
CA ALA A 115 5.20 7.56 0.91
C ALA A 115 6.33 8.43 0.36
N LEU A 116 6.11 9.11 -0.78
CA LEU A 116 7.01 10.14 -1.30
C LEU A 116 7.16 11.29 -0.30
N VAL A 117 6.05 11.88 0.15
CA VAL A 117 6.07 13.01 1.10
C VAL A 117 6.68 12.60 2.44
N LYS A 118 6.29 11.45 2.99
CA LYS A 118 6.84 10.93 4.25
C LYS A 118 8.35 10.79 4.16
N ARG A 119 8.87 10.25 3.06
CA ARG A 119 10.32 10.14 2.83
C ARG A 119 11.01 11.49 2.71
N LEU A 120 10.39 12.45 2.03
CA LEU A 120 10.92 13.82 1.92
C LEU A 120 10.96 14.53 3.28
N SER A 121 10.12 14.12 4.24
CA SER A 121 10.15 14.66 5.61
C SER A 121 11.36 14.23 6.44
N LEU A 122 12.04 13.13 6.06
CA LEU A 122 13.16 12.55 6.81
C LEU A 122 14.50 13.18 6.44
N TYR A 123 14.61 13.79 5.26
CA TYR A 123 15.86 14.28 4.71
C TYR A 123 15.71 15.72 4.20
N GLU A 124 16.83 16.42 4.08
CA GLU A 124 16.83 17.70 3.37
C GLU A 124 16.37 17.51 1.92
N MET A 125 15.50 18.40 1.41
CA MET A 125 14.95 18.34 0.04
C MET A 125 15.97 18.79 -1.01
N THR A 126 17.10 18.08 -1.09
CA THR A 126 18.06 18.24 -2.19
C THR A 126 17.55 17.52 -3.44
N PRO A 127 17.97 17.92 -4.66
CA PRO A 127 17.57 17.22 -5.88
C PRO A 127 17.93 15.73 -5.86
N LYS A 128 19.04 15.37 -5.20
CA LYS A 128 19.47 13.97 -5.01
C LYS A 128 18.47 13.19 -4.15
N ASN A 129 18.05 13.75 -3.02
CA ASN A 129 17.10 13.10 -2.11
C ASN A 129 15.70 13.01 -2.74
N ILE A 130 15.27 14.05 -3.46
CA ILE A 130 14.01 14.03 -4.21
C ILE A 130 14.07 12.96 -5.30
N GLN A 131 15.16 12.88 -6.06
CA GLN A 131 15.33 11.85 -7.08
C GLN A 131 15.23 10.45 -6.48
N MET A 132 15.90 10.22 -5.35
CA MET A 132 15.86 8.94 -4.63
C MET A 132 14.44 8.63 -4.12
N ALA A 133 13.72 9.62 -3.59
CA ALA A 133 12.36 9.43 -3.09
C ALA A 133 11.36 9.16 -4.23
N LEU A 134 11.52 9.82 -5.38
CA LEU A 134 10.76 9.52 -6.59
C LEU A 134 11.06 8.12 -7.12
N ALA A 135 12.33 7.73 -7.21
CA ALA A 135 12.72 6.41 -7.70
C ALA A 135 12.18 5.27 -6.81
N ARG A 136 12.10 5.47 -5.50
CA ARG A 136 11.53 4.47 -4.57
C ARG A 136 10.00 4.36 -4.63
N ASN A 137 9.30 5.47 -4.88
CA ASN A 137 7.83 5.49 -4.77
C ASN A 137 7.10 5.49 -6.11
N PHE A 138 7.75 5.92 -7.19
CA PHE A 138 7.21 5.95 -8.55
C PHE A 138 8.02 5.04 -9.49
N GLY A 139 8.48 3.91 -8.94
CA GLY A 139 9.27 2.87 -9.61
C GLY A 139 8.40 1.84 -10.33
N GLY A 140 8.91 0.62 -10.50
CA GLY A 140 8.13 -0.53 -10.99
C GLY A 140 7.76 -0.53 -12.48
N THR A 141 7.88 0.60 -13.19
CA THR A 141 7.64 0.70 -14.63
C THR A 141 8.94 0.82 -15.43
N GLU A 142 8.97 0.27 -16.64
CA GLU A 142 10.16 0.32 -17.52
C GLU A 142 10.58 1.77 -17.89
N ASN A 143 9.67 2.75 -17.75
CA ASN A 143 9.89 4.15 -18.13
C ASN A 143 10.03 5.13 -16.94
N HIS A 144 10.36 4.67 -15.74
CA HIS A 144 10.42 5.52 -14.53
C HIS A 144 11.30 6.78 -14.70
N VAL A 145 12.45 6.69 -15.38
CA VAL A 145 13.32 7.86 -15.64
C VAL A 145 12.61 8.90 -16.51
N LYS A 146 11.92 8.45 -17.57
CA LYS A 146 11.17 9.34 -18.47
C LYS A 146 9.99 9.97 -17.74
N LEU A 147 9.27 9.18 -16.94
CA LEU A 147 8.20 9.64 -16.06
C LEU A 147 8.69 10.74 -15.12
N CYS A 148 9.77 10.48 -14.37
CA CYS A 148 10.34 11.45 -13.43
C CYS A 148 10.76 12.74 -14.13
N LYS A 149 11.42 12.64 -15.30
CA LYS A 149 11.81 13.81 -16.10
C LYS A 149 10.61 14.61 -16.60
N LYS A 150 9.56 13.93 -17.10
CA LYS A 150 8.38 14.55 -17.71
C LYS A 150 7.50 15.26 -16.69
N TYR A 151 7.19 14.61 -15.57
CA TYR A 151 6.21 15.11 -14.60
C TYR A 151 6.86 15.82 -13.41
N PHE A 152 7.99 15.32 -12.92
CA PHE A 152 8.67 15.85 -11.73
C PHE A 152 9.93 16.66 -12.04
N GLY A 153 10.26 16.87 -13.32
CA GLY A 153 11.46 17.60 -13.75
C GLY A 153 11.48 19.05 -13.26
N ASN A 154 10.33 19.73 -13.22
CA ASN A 154 10.24 21.11 -12.71
C ASN A 154 10.45 21.17 -11.19
N VAL A 155 9.96 20.17 -10.45
CA VAL A 155 10.23 20.04 -9.01
C VAL A 155 11.73 19.88 -8.79
N LEU A 156 12.40 18.97 -9.51
CA LEU A 156 13.85 18.79 -9.40
C LEU A 156 14.65 20.06 -9.74
N LYS A 157 14.23 20.82 -10.76
CA LYS A 157 14.86 22.11 -11.11
C LYS A 157 14.71 23.14 -10.00
N MET A 158 13.53 23.26 -9.41
CA MET A 158 13.26 24.22 -8.33
C MET A 158 14.19 23.98 -7.14
N PHE A 159 14.37 22.72 -6.75
CA PHE A 159 15.29 22.35 -5.67
C PHE A 159 16.78 22.37 -6.07
N ASN A 160 17.09 22.64 -7.33
CA ASN A 160 18.45 22.71 -7.87
C ASN A 160 18.82 24.16 -8.26
N ASN A 161 18.37 25.16 -7.49
CA ASN A 161 18.59 26.59 -7.79
C ASN A 161 18.17 26.97 -9.22
N HIS A 162 17.03 26.43 -9.67
CA HIS A 162 16.50 26.58 -11.03
C HIS A 162 17.41 26.08 -12.17
N LYS A 163 18.48 25.35 -11.85
CA LYS A 163 19.37 24.72 -12.85
C LYS A 163 18.83 23.37 -13.28
N SER A 164 19.13 23.00 -14.51
CA SER A 164 18.91 21.65 -15.04
C SER A 164 19.46 20.58 -14.09
N TRP A 165 18.64 19.58 -13.75
CA TRP A 165 19.07 18.40 -12.99
C TRP A 165 19.23 17.20 -13.93
N LEU A 166 20.44 16.66 -14.02
CA LEU A 166 20.70 15.44 -14.77
C LEU A 166 20.25 14.22 -13.95
N TYR A 167 19.06 13.71 -14.26
CA TYR A 167 18.56 12.48 -13.64
C TYR A 167 19.46 11.29 -14.02
N LYS A 168 20.17 10.73 -13.05
CA LYS A 168 20.96 9.51 -13.19
C LYS A 168 20.15 8.32 -12.65
N GLN A 169 20.09 7.22 -13.40
CA GLN A 169 19.41 6.03 -12.92
C GLN A 169 20.09 5.51 -11.65
N ILE A 170 19.28 5.25 -10.62
CA ILE A 170 19.76 4.72 -9.35
C ILE A 170 19.79 3.19 -9.49
N PRO A 171 20.91 2.52 -9.14
CA PRO A 171 20.99 1.07 -9.12
C PRO A 171 19.89 0.45 -8.25
N ILE A 172 19.33 -0.67 -8.69
CA ILE A 172 18.21 -1.34 -7.99
C ILE A 172 18.63 -1.78 -6.60
N GLU A 173 19.88 -2.25 -6.45
CA GLU A 173 20.47 -2.65 -5.17
C GLU A 173 20.48 -1.49 -4.18
N GLN A 174 20.74 -0.26 -4.64
CA GLN A 174 20.67 0.93 -3.79
C GLN A 174 19.24 1.29 -3.39
N LEU A 175 18.26 1.06 -4.26
CA LEU A 175 16.84 1.28 -3.95
C LEU A 175 16.33 0.28 -2.91
N ILE A 176 16.69 -1.00 -3.06
CA ILE A 176 16.37 -2.08 -2.11
C ILE A 176 17.04 -1.78 -0.77
N ALA A 177 18.35 -1.55 -0.77
CA ALA A 177 19.12 -1.19 0.42
C ALA A 177 18.48 -0.02 1.16
N SER A 178 18.19 1.08 0.45
CA SER A 178 17.59 2.26 1.04
C SER A 178 16.17 2.03 1.54
N ASN A 179 15.42 1.07 1.01
CA ASN A 179 14.12 0.67 1.55
C ASN A 179 14.28 -0.12 2.85
N LEU A 180 15.19 -1.08 2.88
CA LEU A 180 15.49 -1.88 4.08
C LEU A 180 16.06 -1.06 5.24
N ASP A 181 16.74 0.06 4.95
CA ASP A 181 17.28 0.98 5.98
C ASP A 181 16.21 1.93 6.57
N ASP A 182 14.99 1.90 6.05
CA ASP A 182 13.91 2.81 6.39
C ASP A 182 12.80 2.04 7.11
N SER A 183 12.77 2.15 8.44
CA SER A 183 11.80 1.44 9.30
C SER A 183 10.35 1.79 9.01
N ASP A 184 10.13 2.93 8.35
CA ASP A 184 8.83 3.48 7.97
C ASP A 184 8.46 3.18 6.51
N ALA A 185 9.31 2.42 5.80
CA ALA A 185 9.09 2.05 4.42
C ALA A 185 7.93 1.05 4.26
N ARG A 186 7.26 1.14 3.12
CA ARG A 186 6.36 0.08 2.65
C ARG A 186 7.16 -1.15 2.28
N HIS A 187 6.51 -2.31 2.41
CA HIS A 187 6.99 -3.59 1.90
C HIS A 187 7.40 -3.49 0.42
N LEU A 188 8.40 -4.27 0.03
CA LEU A 188 8.95 -4.26 -1.32
C LEU A 188 8.17 -5.19 -2.25
N MET A 189 7.69 -4.65 -3.37
CA MET A 189 7.28 -5.44 -4.53
C MET A 189 8.39 -5.35 -5.57
N VAL A 190 9.06 -6.46 -5.84
CA VAL A 190 10.19 -6.51 -6.78
C VAL A 190 9.75 -7.24 -8.04
N ILE A 191 9.75 -6.52 -9.17
CA ILE A 191 9.26 -7.03 -10.45
C ILE A 191 10.45 -7.45 -11.30
N GLY A 192 10.51 -8.73 -11.63
CA GLY A 192 11.56 -9.34 -12.47
C GLY A 192 10.99 -10.04 -13.69
N LYS A 193 11.83 -10.24 -14.71
CA LYS A 193 11.50 -11.07 -15.89
C LYS A 193 11.88 -12.55 -15.71
N SER A 194 12.49 -12.89 -14.57
CA SER A 194 13.03 -14.21 -14.28
C SER A 194 13.06 -14.50 -12.78
N ASP A 195 12.95 -15.78 -12.42
CA ASP A 195 12.96 -16.26 -11.03
C ASP A 195 14.31 -16.05 -10.32
N SER A 196 15.38 -15.75 -11.06
CA SER A 196 16.69 -15.36 -10.53
C SER A 196 16.62 -14.18 -9.56
N ILE A 197 15.53 -13.40 -9.58
CA ILE A 197 15.31 -12.30 -8.65
C ILE A 197 15.22 -12.76 -7.19
N VAL A 198 14.66 -13.95 -6.93
CA VAL A 198 14.59 -14.53 -5.59
C VAL A 198 15.99 -14.80 -5.04
N ASN A 199 16.89 -15.34 -5.89
CA ASN A 199 18.29 -15.58 -5.52
C ASN A 199 19.03 -14.28 -5.25
N LEU A 200 18.81 -13.25 -6.10
CA LEU A 200 19.41 -11.94 -5.91
C LEU A 200 18.97 -11.30 -4.59
N LEU A 201 17.66 -11.32 -4.28
CA LEU A 201 17.12 -10.77 -3.03
C LEU A 201 17.66 -11.53 -1.82
N THR A 202 17.71 -12.86 -1.90
CA THR A 202 18.26 -13.71 -0.85
C THR A 202 19.73 -13.35 -0.58
N TYR A 203 20.52 -13.17 -1.63
CA TYR A 203 21.92 -12.75 -1.52
C TYR A 203 22.04 -11.36 -0.88
N GLN A 204 21.27 -10.37 -1.33
CA GLN A 204 21.31 -9.00 -0.80
C GLN A 204 20.92 -8.94 0.69
N LEU A 205 19.94 -9.73 1.12
CA LEU A 205 19.53 -9.80 2.52
C LEU A 205 20.61 -10.50 3.37
N ARG A 206 21.18 -11.61 2.89
CA ARG A 206 22.28 -12.31 3.60
C ARG A 206 23.55 -11.47 3.71
N MET A 207 23.86 -10.66 2.72
CA MET A 207 24.96 -9.69 2.78
C MET A 207 24.80 -8.65 3.90
N ARG A 208 23.59 -8.50 4.44
CA ARG A 208 23.26 -7.63 5.58
C ARG A 208 23.08 -8.41 6.89
N ASP A 209 23.56 -9.65 6.95
CA ASP A 209 23.41 -10.54 8.11
C ASP A 209 21.94 -10.83 8.46
N LEU A 210 21.06 -10.77 7.46
CA LEU A 210 19.66 -11.17 7.60
C LEU A 210 19.48 -12.59 7.06
N ASP A 211 18.60 -13.36 7.71
CA ASP A 211 18.23 -14.71 7.28
C ASP A 211 16.81 -14.75 6.70
N PRO A 212 16.66 -14.47 5.39
CA PRO A 212 15.34 -14.42 4.77
C PRO A 212 14.75 -15.81 4.56
N VAL A 213 13.45 -15.93 4.79
CA VAL A 213 12.68 -17.13 4.50
C VAL A 213 11.98 -16.97 3.15
N VAL A 214 12.37 -17.82 2.20
CA VAL A 214 11.69 -17.90 0.89
C VAL A 214 10.48 -18.83 1.02
N ILE A 215 9.32 -18.35 0.56
CA ILE A 215 8.09 -19.12 0.45
C ILE A 215 7.61 -19.02 -1.00
N LEU A 216 7.62 -20.16 -1.68
CA LEU A 216 7.12 -20.30 -3.03
C LEU A 216 5.70 -20.86 -2.97
N GLY A 217 4.80 -20.27 -3.74
CA GLY A 217 3.46 -20.79 -3.94
C GLY A 217 3.46 -22.12 -4.67
N SER A 218 2.64 -23.05 -4.17
CA SER A 218 2.40 -24.30 -4.87
C SER A 218 1.73 -24.05 -6.22
N GLN A 219 2.22 -24.76 -7.23
CA GLN A 219 1.66 -24.78 -8.57
C GLN A 219 0.80 -26.02 -8.82
N PHE A 220 0.58 -26.84 -7.79
CA PHE A 220 -0.22 -28.06 -7.90
C PHE A 220 -1.71 -27.75 -7.69
N PRO A 221 -2.58 -28.16 -8.63
CA PRO A 221 -4.00 -27.82 -8.59
C PRO A 221 -4.76 -28.51 -7.44
N ASP A 222 -4.19 -29.60 -6.90
CA ASP A 222 -4.78 -30.36 -5.79
C ASP A 222 -4.40 -29.83 -4.41
N ASP A 223 -3.56 -28.79 -4.32
CA ASP A 223 -3.22 -28.16 -3.04
C ASP A 223 -4.42 -27.33 -2.55
N ARG A 224 -5.03 -27.84 -1.47
CA ARG A 224 -6.27 -27.32 -0.86
C ARG A 224 -5.97 -26.51 0.40
N ASP A 225 -6.98 -26.34 1.24
CA ASP A 225 -6.99 -25.56 2.47
C ASP A 225 -5.82 -25.86 3.42
N ASP A 226 -5.38 -27.13 3.55
CA ASP A 226 -4.27 -27.51 4.42
C ASP A 226 -2.95 -26.82 4.01
N TYR A 227 -2.68 -26.72 2.72
CA TYR A 227 -1.53 -25.98 2.19
C TYR A 227 -1.64 -24.50 2.54
N TYR A 228 -2.80 -23.91 2.28
CA TYR A 228 -3.10 -22.51 2.58
C TYR A 228 -2.85 -22.18 4.06
N TYR A 229 -3.36 -22.99 5.00
CA TYR A 229 -3.15 -22.78 6.43
C TYR A 229 -1.69 -22.95 6.84
N SER A 230 -1.00 -23.95 6.28
CA SER A 230 0.40 -24.21 6.60
C SER A 230 1.30 -23.03 6.22
N VAL A 231 1.07 -22.44 5.04
CA VAL A 231 1.85 -21.32 4.54
C VAL A 231 1.51 -20.05 5.30
N LEU A 232 0.23 -19.77 5.54
CA LEU A 232 -0.20 -18.61 6.32
C LEU A 232 0.42 -18.64 7.72
N ARG A 233 0.41 -19.81 8.38
CA ARG A 233 1.07 -20.00 9.68
C ARG A 233 2.57 -19.75 9.62
N ARG A 234 3.25 -20.24 8.57
CA ARG A 234 4.68 -20.01 8.38
C ARG A 234 5.00 -18.53 8.19
N ILE A 235 4.18 -17.80 7.46
CA ILE A 235 4.29 -16.34 7.30
C ILE A 235 4.15 -15.65 8.66
N MET A 236 3.09 -15.97 9.42
CA MET A 236 2.86 -15.37 10.74
C MET A 236 4.04 -15.60 11.70
N MET A 237 4.57 -16.82 11.78
CA MET A 237 5.73 -17.11 12.63
C MET A 237 6.98 -16.30 12.23
N CYS A 238 7.18 -16.06 10.92
CA CYS A 238 8.32 -15.25 10.47
C CYS A 238 8.13 -13.77 10.79
N VAL A 239 6.91 -13.24 10.63
CA VAL A 239 6.56 -11.86 11.01
C VAL A 239 6.76 -11.65 12.51
N GLU A 240 6.30 -12.58 13.35
CA GLU A 240 6.47 -12.54 14.81
C GLU A 240 7.95 -12.51 15.21
N ALA A 241 8.76 -13.34 14.57
CA ALA A 241 10.19 -13.44 14.83
C ALA A 241 11.01 -12.29 14.23
N GLY A 242 10.38 -11.37 13.48
CA GLY A 242 11.08 -10.30 12.75
C GLY A 242 11.97 -10.82 11.61
N ARG A 243 11.70 -12.02 11.08
CA ARG A 243 12.48 -12.61 9.99
C ARG A 243 11.98 -12.10 8.64
N PRO A 244 12.88 -11.62 7.75
CA PRO A 244 12.48 -11.19 6.41
C PRO A 244 11.85 -12.32 5.61
N LEU A 245 10.83 -12.00 4.83
CA LEU A 245 10.12 -12.93 3.96
C LEU A 245 10.32 -12.55 2.50
N ILE A 246 10.59 -13.55 1.65
CA ILE A 246 10.49 -13.41 0.20
C ILE A 246 9.33 -14.31 -0.24
N LEU A 247 8.27 -13.69 -0.73
CA LEU A 247 7.04 -14.37 -1.15
C LEU A 247 6.90 -14.30 -2.67
N THR A 248 6.59 -15.43 -3.30
CA THR A 248 6.25 -15.49 -4.73
C THR A 248 5.12 -16.49 -4.95
N ASP A 249 4.26 -16.20 -5.91
CA ASP A 249 3.18 -17.09 -6.38
C ASP A 249 2.13 -17.46 -5.30
N LEU A 250 1.91 -16.62 -4.29
CA LEU A 250 0.97 -16.86 -3.19
C LEU A 250 -0.37 -16.15 -3.38
N GLU A 251 -0.92 -16.14 -4.59
CA GLU A 251 -2.18 -15.44 -4.92
C GLU A 251 -3.34 -15.82 -4.00
N ILE A 252 -3.45 -17.10 -3.67
CA ILE A 252 -4.49 -17.63 -2.77
C ILE A 252 -4.40 -17.06 -1.33
N ILE A 253 -3.24 -16.52 -0.92
CA ILE A 253 -2.98 -16.06 0.44
C ILE A 253 -3.02 -14.53 0.55
N TYR A 254 -2.77 -13.79 -0.54
CA TYR A 254 -2.61 -12.33 -0.46
C TYR A 254 -3.82 -11.61 0.12
N GLY A 255 -5.04 -12.07 -0.15
CA GLY A 255 -6.26 -11.50 0.45
C GLY A 255 -6.27 -11.58 1.97
N SER A 256 -5.71 -12.64 2.55
CA SER A 256 -5.64 -12.83 4.00
C SER A 256 -4.65 -11.94 4.72
N LEU A 257 -3.68 -11.43 3.98
CA LEU A 257 -2.59 -10.59 4.47
C LEU A 257 -2.84 -9.10 4.17
N TYR A 258 -4.05 -8.74 3.74
CA TYR A 258 -4.40 -7.38 3.32
C TYR A 258 -4.02 -6.31 4.36
N ASP A 259 -4.41 -6.51 5.63
CA ASP A 259 -4.08 -5.58 6.73
C ASP A 259 -2.58 -5.53 7.04
N LEU A 260 -1.87 -6.67 6.91
CA LEU A 260 -0.41 -6.73 7.03
C LEU A 260 0.28 -5.90 5.94
N TRP A 261 -0.18 -6.00 4.69
CA TRP A 261 0.35 -5.22 3.57
C TRP A 261 0.03 -3.73 3.67
N ASN A 262 -1.14 -3.41 4.23
CA ASN A 262 -1.55 -2.04 4.50
C ASN A 262 -0.77 -1.38 5.64
N GLN A 263 0.04 -2.14 6.39
CA GLN A 263 0.69 -1.68 7.62
C GLN A 263 -0.33 -1.11 8.61
N ASN A 264 -1.53 -1.70 8.63
CA ASN A 264 -2.62 -1.31 9.49
C ASN A 264 -2.44 -1.99 10.85
N HIS A 265 -1.65 -1.35 11.73
CA HIS A 265 -1.28 -1.91 13.02
C HIS A 265 -2.08 -1.31 14.18
N ILE A 266 -2.56 -2.17 15.07
CA ILE A 266 -3.10 -1.80 16.38
C ILE A 266 -1.93 -1.74 17.35
N VAL A 267 -1.71 -0.58 17.95
CA VAL A 267 -0.63 -0.38 18.91
C VAL A 267 -1.15 -0.65 20.32
N VAL A 268 -0.54 -1.61 21.02
CA VAL A 268 -0.90 -1.98 22.39
C VAL A 268 0.32 -1.92 23.29
N GLY A 269 0.17 -1.41 24.51
CA GLY A 269 1.24 -1.32 25.50
C GLY A 269 1.58 0.10 25.92
N SER A 270 2.64 0.24 26.73
CA SER A 270 3.16 1.55 27.16
C SER A 270 4.18 2.08 26.16
N LYS A 271 4.54 3.37 26.25
CA LYS A 271 5.57 3.99 25.38
C LYS A 271 6.92 3.27 25.42
N GLU A 272 7.21 2.55 26.50
CA GLU A 272 8.46 1.82 26.70
C GLU A 272 8.39 0.36 26.22
N ASN A 273 7.18 -0.20 26.08
CA ASN A 273 6.94 -1.57 25.62
C ASN A 273 5.77 -1.58 24.63
N VAL A 274 6.03 -1.02 23.45
CA VAL A 274 5.05 -0.94 22.37
C VAL A 274 5.03 -2.27 21.62
N LYS A 275 3.84 -2.87 21.50
CA LYS A 275 3.58 -4.02 20.66
C LYS A 275 2.66 -3.63 19.52
N TYR A 276 2.97 -4.12 18.33
CA TYR A 276 2.23 -3.82 17.10
C TYR A 276 1.48 -5.06 16.67
N PHE A 277 0.15 -4.92 16.60
CA PHE A 277 -0.73 -5.99 16.22
C PHE A 277 -1.33 -5.79 14.83
N THR A 278 -1.50 -6.85 14.04
CA THR A 278 -2.18 -6.79 12.74
C THR A 278 -3.22 -7.88 12.62
N ARG A 279 -4.21 -7.66 11.74
CA ARG A 279 -5.25 -8.66 11.52
C ARG A 279 -4.84 -9.54 10.35
N VAL A 280 -5.03 -10.84 10.52
CA VAL A 280 -4.87 -11.82 9.46
C VAL A 280 -6.19 -12.55 9.32
N ALA A 281 -6.74 -12.55 8.10
CA ALA A 281 -7.99 -13.24 7.82
C ALA A 281 -7.73 -14.72 7.52
N LEU A 282 -8.52 -15.59 8.14
CA LEU A 282 -8.45 -17.03 8.00
C LEU A 282 -9.88 -17.52 7.71
N GLY A 283 -10.22 -17.60 6.42
CA GLY A 283 -11.59 -17.77 5.96
C GLY A 283 -12.48 -16.59 6.36
N ALA A 284 -13.68 -16.86 6.90
CA ALA A 284 -14.61 -15.84 7.38
C ALA A 284 -14.21 -15.21 8.73
N TYR A 285 -13.16 -15.72 9.37
CA TYR A 285 -12.71 -15.25 10.68
C TYR A 285 -11.50 -14.33 10.51
N SER A 286 -11.56 -13.14 11.11
CA SER A 286 -10.37 -12.31 11.30
C SER A 286 -9.82 -12.60 12.69
N ASN A 287 -8.60 -13.11 12.76
CA ASN A 287 -7.90 -13.22 14.02
C ASN A 287 -6.91 -12.05 14.11
N PRO A 288 -7.02 -11.19 15.14
CA PRO A 288 -5.91 -10.34 15.53
C PRO A 288 -4.86 -11.26 16.15
N MET A 289 -4.03 -11.84 15.29
CA MET A 289 -2.87 -12.63 15.68
C MET A 289 -1.67 -11.81 15.27
N LEU A 290 -0.82 -11.53 16.27
CA LEU A 290 0.32 -10.62 16.24
C LEU A 290 -0.07 -9.21 16.51
#